data_AF-A0A946Z8X5-F1
#
_entry.id   AF-A0A946Z8X5-F1
#
_cell.length_a   1.000
_cell.length_b   1.000
_cell.length_c   1.000
_cell.angle_alpha   90.00
_cell.angle_beta   90.00
_cell.angle_gamma   90.00
#
_symmetry.space_group_name_H-M   'P 1'
#
loop_
_entity.id
_entity.type
_entity.pdbx_description
1 polymer ?
#
loop_
_entity_poly.entity_id
_entity_poly.type
_entity_poly.pdbx_seq_one_letter_code
_entity_poly.pdbx_strand_id
1 'polypeptide(L)' 'IRHTLHVLECARIGADVMTGPLSSIEGLLKHPLTDIGLEKFLADYKKGNA' A
#
# COMPACT_ATOMS: atom_id res chain seq x y z
N ILE A 1 3.04 -7.52 15.78
CA ILE A 1 3.00 -6.54 14.66
C ILE A 1 4.11 -5.52 14.80
N ARG A 2 5.16 -5.56 13.96
CA ARG A 2 6.32 -4.67 14.07
C ARG A 2 6.79 -4.05 12.75
N HIS A 3 6.38 -4.63 11.62
CA HIS A 3 6.64 -4.18 10.26
C HIS A 3 5.62 -4.85 9.33
N THR A 4 5.45 -4.33 8.12
CA THR A 4 4.41 -4.75 7.16
C THR A 4 4.39 -6.26 6.91
N LEU A 5 5.57 -6.90 6.74
CA LEU A 5 5.65 -8.35 6.49
C LEU A 5 5.09 -9.19 7.65
N HIS A 6 5.34 -8.80 8.90
CA HIS A 6 4.77 -9.48 10.07
C HIS A 6 3.24 -9.41 10.07
N VAL A 7 2.64 -8.28 9.67
CA VAL A 7 1.18 -8.21 9.52
C VAL A 7 0.70 -9.20 8.45
N LEU A 8 1.40 -9.23 7.33
CA LEU A 8 1.02 -10.01 6.16
C LEU A 8 1.05 -11.51 6.44
N GLU A 9 2.09 -11.99 7.12
CA GLU A 9 2.21 -13.40 7.53
C GLU A 9 1.14 -13.79 8.57
N CYS A 10 0.84 -12.92 9.54
CA CYS A 10 -0.26 -13.16 10.49
C CYS A 10 -1.62 -13.24 9.79
N ALA A 11 -1.89 -12.34 8.84
CA ALA A 11 -3.11 -12.34 8.07
C ALA A 11 -3.24 -13.61 7.20
N ARG A 12 -2.13 -14.09 6.61
CA ARG A 12 -2.09 -15.33 5.81
C ARG A 12 -2.40 -16.59 6.61
N ILE A 13 -2.03 -16.61 7.88
CA ILE A 13 -2.33 -17.73 8.80
C ILE A 13 -3.81 -17.71 9.24
N GLY A 14 -4.54 -16.61 9.01
CA GLY A 14 -5.96 -16.48 9.31
C GLY A 14 -6.29 -15.54 10.47
N ALA A 15 -5.44 -14.54 10.74
CA ALA A 15 -5.76 -13.51 11.74
C ALA A 15 -6.81 -12.52 11.19
N ASP A 16 -8.01 -12.51 11.76
CA ASP A 16 -9.11 -11.62 11.36
C ASP A 16 -9.03 -10.21 12.00
N VAL A 17 -8.42 -10.10 13.19
CA VAL A 17 -8.33 -8.85 13.95
C VAL A 17 -6.89 -8.64 14.42
N MET A 18 -6.37 -7.43 14.25
CA MET A 18 -5.07 -7.04 14.77
C MET A 18 -5.08 -5.68 15.46
N THR A 19 -4.23 -5.53 16.47
CA THR A 19 -3.86 -4.25 17.07
C THR A 19 -2.37 -4.02 16.85
N GLY A 20 -1.99 -2.77 16.61
CA GLY A 20 -0.60 -2.45 16.31
C GLY A 20 -0.34 -0.97 16.14
N PRO A 21 0.94 -0.58 16.01
CA PRO A 21 1.33 0.81 15.82
C PRO A 21 0.85 1.32 14.45
N LEU A 22 0.51 2.62 14.39
CA LEU A 22 0.02 3.29 13.18
C LEU A 22 0.97 3.10 11.99
N SER A 23 2.28 3.16 12.23
CA SER A 23 3.31 2.97 11.20
C SER A 23 3.23 1.62 10.48
N SER A 24 2.82 0.56 11.17
CA SER A 24 2.62 -0.76 10.55
C SER A 24 1.37 -0.82 9.68
N ILE A 25 0.35 -0.01 9.99
CA ILE A 25 -0.90 0.09 9.22
C ILE A 25 -0.68 0.96 7.98
N GLU A 26 -0.04 2.12 8.13
CA GLU A 26 0.30 3.01 7.01
C GLU A 26 1.21 2.33 5.97
N GLY A 27 2.12 1.47 6.43
CA GLY A 27 2.98 0.69 5.54
C GLY A 27 2.24 -0.30 4.64
N LEU A 28 1.00 -0.69 4.97
CA LEU A 28 0.17 -1.56 4.13
C LEU A 28 -0.54 -0.79 3.01
N LEU A 29 -0.79 0.51 3.23
CA LEU A 29 -1.50 1.37 2.29
C LEU A 29 -0.59 1.90 1.19
N LYS A 30 0.72 1.99 1.44
CA LYS A 30 1.70 2.51 0.49
C LYS A 30 2.24 1.40 -0.40
N HIS A 31 1.92 1.45 -1.69
CA HIS A 31 2.41 0.50 -2.68
C HIS A 31 3.14 1.21 -3.83
N PRO A 32 4.42 0.89 -4.08
CA PRO A 32 5.25 1.66 -5.02
C PRO A 32 4.74 1.63 -6.46
N LEU A 33 4.13 0.52 -6.90
CA LEU A 33 3.57 0.46 -8.26
C LEU A 33 2.31 1.31 -8.42
N THR A 34 1.58 1.58 -7.33
CA THR A 34 0.39 2.42 -7.37
C THR A 34 0.78 3.87 -7.57
N ASP A 35 1.80 4.34 -6.85
CA ASP A 35 2.33 5.70 -7.01
C ASP A 35 2.89 5.91 -8.42
N ILE A 36 3.73 4.98 -8.90
CA ILE A 36 4.28 5.01 -10.26
C ILE A 36 3.16 4.98 -11.32
N GLY A 37 2.14 4.15 -11.10
CA GLY A 37 1.00 4.04 -12.01
C GLY A 37 0.19 5.34 -12.09
N LEU A 38 -0.06 5.96 -10.94
CA LEU A 38 -0.80 7.22 -10.86
C LEU A 38 -0.02 8.36 -11.52
N GLU A 39 1.29 8.45 -11.30
CA GLU A 39 2.15 9.44 -11.96
C GLU A 39 2.09 9.32 -13.49
N LYS A 40 2.22 8.09 -14.02
CA LYS A 40 2.11 7.83 -15.45
C LYS A 40 0.73 8.19 -15.99
N PHE A 41 -0.33 7.80 -15.28
CA PHE A 41 -1.70 8.11 -15.66
C PHE A 41 -1.94 9.63 -15.78
N LEU A 42 -1.45 10.41 -14.80
CA LEU A 42 -1.58 11.87 -14.82
C LEU A 42 -0.72 12.51 -15.93
N ALA A 43 0.46 11.95 -16.22
CA ALA A 43 1.30 12.41 -17.33
C ALA A 43 0.64 12.17 -18.69
N ASP A 44 0.07 10.98 -18.89
CA ASP A 44 -0.64 10.62 -20.12
C ASP A 44 -1.91 11.47 -20.30
N TYR A 45 -2.66 11.72 -19.22
CA TYR A 45 -3.81 12.61 -19.24
C TYR A 45 -3.44 14.04 -19.67
N LYS A 46 -2.35 14.59 -19.14
CA LYS A 46 -1.84 15.91 -19.53
C LYS A 46 -1.37 15.95 -20.99
N LYS A 47 -0.83 14.85 -21.50
CA LYS A 47 -0.33 14.75 -22.89
C LYS A 47 -1.45 14.58 -23.91
N GLY A 48 -2.51 13.85 -23.57
CA GLY A 48 -3.63 13.53 -24.47
C GLY A 48 -4.74 14.59 -24.53
N ASN A 49 -4.86 15.46 -23.53
CA ASN A 49 -5.85 16.55 -23.47
C ASN A 49 -5.22 17.95 -23.62
N ALA A 50 -4.02 18.04 -24.21
CA ALA A 50 -3.38 19.30 -24.60
C ALA A 50 -3.74 19.66 -26.05
#